data_AF-A0A0K1EC85-F1
#
_entry.id   AF-A0A0K1EC85-F1
#
_cell.length_a   1.000
_cell.length_b   1.000
_cell.length_c   1.000
_cell.angle_alpha   90.00
_cell.angle_beta   90.00
_cell.angle_gamma   90.00
#
_symmetry.space_group_name_H-M   'P 1'
#
loop_
_entity.id
_entity.type
_entity.pdbx_description
1 polymer ?
#
loop_
_entity_poly.entity_id
_entity_poly.type
_entity_poly.pdbx_seq_one_letter_code
_entity_poly.pdbx_strand_id
1 'polypeptide(L)'
;MVGTVFKVSLRARPGTEAGDMIDEAAVAQEYQARLEADLAEAQATVKRLDEEHAEIGVQLREEPGEQGRAERRRVAAEREEARSRVQSAQTGLTLLRLQGSPFGLIAEDEGVLGMIAVTVPKGTSTAQREKIIAEDLVEQLTSAARSLGVVLGASADRYTRERRGRDSAGRTVLDVLGRIEGDLLVPAVSQSRKPAHR
;
A
#
# COMPACT_ATOMS: atom_id res chain seq x y z
N MET A 1 -16.06 11.97 -8.42
CA MET A 1 -15.47 12.95 -7.49
C MET A 1 -13.96 12.92 -7.71
N VAL A 2 -13.28 14.07 -7.75
CA VAL A 2 -11.83 14.12 -8.00
C VAL A 2 -11.15 14.27 -6.64
N GLY A 3 -10.48 13.22 -6.15
CA GLY A 3 -9.74 13.27 -4.89
C GLY A 3 -8.62 14.30 -4.90
N THR A 4 -8.22 14.80 -3.73
CA THR A 4 -7.07 15.72 -3.61
C THR A 4 -5.78 14.92 -3.64
N VAL A 5 -4.87 15.24 -4.56
CA VAL A 5 -3.61 14.50 -4.74
C VAL A 5 -2.45 15.27 -4.13
N PHE A 6 -1.71 14.63 -3.23
CA PHE A 6 -0.52 15.17 -2.56
C PHE A 6 0.73 14.53 -3.15
N LYS A 7 1.65 15.35 -3.67
CA LYS A 7 2.89 14.88 -4.28
C LYS A 7 3.94 14.61 -3.20
N VAL A 8 4.56 13.43 -3.25
CA VAL A 8 5.74 13.15 -2.42
C VAL A 8 6.92 13.95 -2.98
N SER A 9 7.42 14.90 -2.19
CA SER A 9 8.73 15.49 -2.47
C SER A 9 9.80 14.46 -2.15
N LEU A 10 10.22 13.69 -3.16
CA LEU A 10 11.38 12.81 -3.02
C LEU A 10 12.59 13.70 -2.68
N ARG A 11 13.08 13.63 -1.43
CA ARG A 11 14.32 14.33 -1.05
C ARG A 11 15.42 13.81 -1.98
N ALA A 12 15.87 14.67 -2.88
CA ALA A 12 17.02 14.38 -3.74
C ALA A 12 18.20 14.01 -2.84
N ARG A 13 18.94 12.95 -3.21
CA ARG A 13 20.20 12.65 -2.52
C ARG A 13 21.13 13.85 -2.70
N PRO A 14 21.73 14.39 -1.63
CA PRO A 14 22.78 15.39 -1.79
C PRO A 14 23.98 14.72 -2.49
N GLY A 15 24.29 15.13 -3.73
CA GLY A 15 25.46 14.67 -4.47
C GLY A 15 25.23 14.05 -5.86
N THR A 16 24.02 14.10 -6.43
CA THR A 16 23.81 13.62 -7.81
C THR A 16 24.25 14.71 -8.81
N GLU A 17 25.46 14.57 -9.33
CA GLU A 17 25.98 15.39 -10.44
C GLU A 17 25.13 15.22 -11.70
N ALA A 18 25.06 16.27 -12.52
CA ALA A 18 24.17 16.45 -13.67
C ALA A 18 24.32 15.45 -14.85
N GLY A 19 25.02 14.33 -14.66
CA GLY A 19 25.31 13.32 -15.69
C GLY A 19 24.33 12.14 -15.72
N ASP A 20 23.43 12.01 -14.75
CA ASP A 20 22.54 10.84 -14.60
C ASP A 20 21.07 11.24 -14.77
N MET A 21 20.77 11.99 -15.84
CA MET A 21 19.40 12.09 -16.37
C MET A 21 19.02 10.75 -16.98
N ILE A 22 18.89 9.73 -16.14
CA ILE A 22 18.10 8.55 -16.47
C ILE A 22 16.78 9.08 -16.98
N ASP A 23 16.42 8.72 -18.21
CA ASP A 23 15.21 9.18 -18.88
C ASP A 23 14.02 8.91 -17.94
N GLU A 24 13.50 9.97 -17.32
CA GLU A 24 12.43 9.90 -16.34
C GLU A 24 11.18 9.25 -16.96
N ALA A 25 11.02 9.40 -18.29
CA ALA A 25 9.98 8.72 -19.05
C ALA A 25 10.23 7.22 -19.15
N ALA A 26 11.48 6.78 -19.36
CA ALA A 26 11.81 5.36 -19.39
C ALA A 26 11.59 4.69 -18.01
N VAL A 27 11.96 5.38 -16.93
CA VAL A 27 11.70 4.90 -15.56
C VAL A 27 10.19 4.83 -15.30
N ALA A 28 9.44 5.88 -15.64
CA ALA A 28 7.99 5.89 -15.52
C ALA A 28 7.32 4.75 -16.30
N GLN A 29 7.79 4.47 -17.53
CA GLN A 29 7.31 3.35 -18.35
C GLN A 29 7.62 1.99 -17.72
N GLU A 30 8.82 1.80 -17.16
CA GLU A 30 9.17 0.56 -16.45
C GLU A 30 8.26 0.35 -15.22
N TYR A 31 8.02 1.42 -14.45
CA TYR A 31 7.07 1.37 -13.33
C TYR A 31 5.66 1.07 -13.79
N GLN A 32 5.20 1.69 -14.87
CA GLN A 32 3.89 1.42 -15.45
C GLN A 32 3.75 -0.07 -15.81
N ALA A 33 4.70 -0.61 -16.57
CA ALA A 33 4.70 -2.00 -17.00
C ALA A 33 4.71 -2.96 -15.80
N ARG A 34 5.49 -2.65 -14.76
CA ARG A 34 5.52 -3.44 -13.52
C ARG A 34 4.19 -3.39 -12.76
N LEU A 35 3.57 -2.21 -12.65
CA LEU A 35 2.28 -2.05 -12.00
C LEU A 35 1.14 -2.75 -12.77
N GLU A 36 1.17 -2.71 -14.10
CA GLU A 36 0.23 -3.43 -14.96
C GLU A 36 0.39 -4.94 -14.82
N ALA A 37 1.63 -5.45 -14.79
CA ALA A 37 1.91 -6.86 -14.53
C ALA A 37 1.44 -7.30 -13.14
N ASP A 38 1.74 -6.51 -12.10
CA ASP A 38 1.28 -6.75 -10.74
C ASP A 38 -0.25 -6.76 -10.63
N LEU A 39 -0.92 -5.84 -11.34
CA LEU A 39 -2.38 -5.77 -11.41
C LEU A 39 -2.96 -7.03 -12.05
N ALA A 40 -2.42 -7.45 -13.20
CA ALA A 40 -2.89 -8.65 -13.91
C ALA A 40 -2.70 -9.92 -13.06
N GLU A 41 -1.54 -10.09 -12.43
CA GLU A 41 -1.25 -11.22 -11.53
C GLU A 41 -2.21 -11.25 -10.33
N ALA A 42 -2.41 -10.09 -9.68
CA ALA A 42 -3.28 -9.98 -8.53
C ALA A 42 -4.76 -10.26 -8.90
N GLN A 43 -5.23 -9.76 -10.04
CA GLN A 43 -6.58 -10.04 -10.56
C GLN A 43 -6.78 -11.53 -10.86
N ALA A 44 -5.81 -12.18 -11.50
CA ALA A 44 -5.85 -13.62 -11.74
C ALA A 44 -5.92 -14.41 -10.42
N THR A 45 -5.17 -13.97 -9.41
CA THR A 45 -5.18 -14.58 -8.07
C THR A 45 -6.54 -14.42 -7.37
N VAL A 46 -7.12 -13.22 -7.41
CA VAL A 46 -8.47 -12.97 -6.85
C VAL A 46 -9.50 -13.89 -7.52
N LYS A 47 -9.48 -14.00 -8.85
CA LYS A 47 -10.40 -14.86 -9.59
C LYS A 47 -10.30 -16.32 -9.15
N ARG A 48 -9.08 -16.87 -9.09
CA ARG A 48 -8.83 -18.24 -8.63
C ARG A 48 -9.35 -18.46 -7.20
N LEU A 49 -9.08 -17.53 -6.29
CA LEU A 49 -9.51 -17.62 -4.89
C LEU A 49 -11.02 -17.46 -4.71
N ASP A 50 -11.69 -16.69 -5.59
CA ASP A 50 -13.15 -16.59 -5.61
C ASP A 50 -13.80 -17.91 -6.03
N GLU A 51 -13.23 -18.60 -7.03
CA GLU A 51 -13.65 -19.95 -7.45
C GLU A 51 -13.45 -20.96 -6.30
N GLU A 52 -12.25 -21.02 -5.72
CA GLU A 52 -11.91 -21.91 -4.59
C GLU A 52 -12.81 -21.66 -3.36
N HIS A 53 -13.03 -20.39 -3.01
CA HIS A 53 -13.92 -20.03 -1.90
C HIS A 53 -15.38 -20.42 -2.16
N ALA A 54 -15.84 -20.38 -3.41
CA ALA A 54 -17.18 -20.82 -3.80
C ALA A 54 -17.32 -22.34 -3.69
N GLU A 55 -16.32 -23.10 -4.15
CA GLU A 55 -16.27 -24.57 -4.06
C GLU A 55 -16.33 -25.05 -2.61
N ILE A 56 -15.49 -24.48 -1.73
CA ILE A 56 -15.53 -24.77 -0.29
C ILE A 56 -16.91 -24.44 0.30
N GLY A 57 -17.55 -23.37 -0.21
CA GLY A 57 -18.91 -23.00 0.16
C GLY A 57 -19.96 -24.04 -0.22
N VAL A 58 -19.81 -24.73 -1.36
CA VAL A 58 -20.66 -25.85 -1.76
C VAL A 58 -20.42 -27.04 -0.84
N GLN A 59 -19.15 -27.45 -0.67
CA GLN A 59 -18.77 -28.59 0.19
C GLN A 59 -19.28 -28.44 1.62
N LEU A 60 -19.17 -27.24 2.21
CA LEU A 60 -19.65 -26.97 3.57
C LEU A 60 -21.17 -27.03 3.74
N ARG A 61 -21.95 -26.89 2.65
CA ARG A 61 -23.40 -27.09 2.69
C ARG A 61 -23.77 -28.57 2.74
N GLU A 62 -22.97 -29.41 2.10
CA GLU A 62 -23.14 -30.86 2.06
C GLU A 62 -22.58 -31.51 3.35
N GLU A 63 -21.39 -31.10 3.75
CA GLU A 63 -20.65 -31.64 4.90
C GLU A 63 -20.17 -30.51 5.82
N PRO A 64 -21.03 -30.02 6.73
CA PRO A 64 -20.65 -28.97 7.66
C PRO A 64 -19.62 -29.48 8.67
N GLY A 65 -18.37 -29.05 8.53
CA GLY A 65 -17.26 -29.40 9.43
C GLY A 65 -16.41 -28.21 9.86
N GLU A 66 -15.74 -28.31 11.00
CA GLU A 66 -14.83 -27.26 11.50
C GLU A 66 -13.62 -27.05 10.57
N GLN A 67 -13.07 -28.14 10.01
CA GLN A 67 -11.96 -28.10 9.06
C GLN A 67 -12.32 -27.29 7.81
N GLY A 68 -13.47 -27.57 7.18
CA GLY A 68 -13.92 -26.79 6.01
C GLY A 68 -14.16 -25.31 6.34
N ARG A 69 -14.66 -25.00 7.55
CA ARG A 69 -14.82 -23.61 8.00
C ARG A 69 -13.47 -22.92 8.19
N ALA A 70 -12.47 -23.63 8.71
CA ALA A 70 -11.12 -23.11 8.86
C ALA A 70 -10.47 -22.85 7.50
N GLU A 71 -10.62 -23.78 6.55
CA GLU A 71 -10.12 -23.63 5.19
C GLU A 71 -10.77 -22.44 4.48
N ARG A 72 -12.09 -22.31 4.58
CA ARG A 72 -12.81 -21.16 4.02
C ARG A 72 -12.31 -19.83 4.57
N ARG A 73 -12.00 -19.76 5.87
CA ARG A 73 -11.42 -18.55 6.49
C ARG A 73 -10.02 -18.26 5.97
N ARG A 74 -9.19 -19.30 5.75
CA ARG A 74 -7.85 -19.16 5.16
C ARG A 74 -7.93 -18.57 3.75
N VAL A 75 -8.73 -19.18 2.88
CA VAL A 75 -8.93 -18.72 1.50
C VAL A 75 -9.53 -17.31 1.46
N ALA A 76 -10.47 -17.00 2.37
CA ALA A 76 -11.03 -15.65 2.47
C ALA A 76 -9.96 -14.59 2.84
N ALA A 77 -9.03 -14.92 3.74
CA ALA A 77 -7.93 -14.03 4.10
C ALA A 77 -6.94 -13.84 2.94
N GLU A 78 -6.56 -14.93 2.26
CA GLU A 78 -5.71 -14.87 1.06
C GLU A 78 -6.35 -14.03 -0.05
N ARG A 79 -7.67 -14.15 -0.23
CA ARG A 79 -8.42 -13.36 -1.19
C ARG A 79 -8.38 -11.87 -0.87
N GLU A 80 -8.52 -11.52 0.40
CA GLU A 80 -8.46 -10.13 0.84
C GLU A 80 -7.07 -9.53 0.62
N GLU A 81 -6.01 -10.30 0.86
CA GLU A 81 -4.64 -9.90 0.53
C GLU A 81 -4.47 -9.65 -0.98
N ALA A 82 -5.01 -10.54 -1.82
CA ALA A 82 -4.96 -10.38 -3.27
C ALA A 82 -5.74 -9.14 -3.75
N ARG A 83 -6.92 -8.87 -3.17
CA ARG A 83 -7.70 -7.64 -3.47
C ARG A 83 -6.95 -6.38 -3.05
N SER A 84 -6.30 -6.40 -1.89
CA SER A 84 -5.43 -5.32 -1.44
C SER A 84 -4.27 -5.07 -2.42
N ARG A 85 -3.69 -6.12 -3.03
CA ARG A 85 -2.67 -5.96 -4.10
C ARG A 85 -3.26 -5.30 -5.35
N VAL A 86 -4.47 -5.68 -5.77
CA VAL A 86 -5.19 -5.03 -6.89
C VAL A 86 -5.35 -3.53 -6.63
N GLN A 87 -5.85 -3.16 -5.45
CA GLN A 87 -6.07 -1.76 -5.08
C GLN A 87 -4.76 -0.96 -5.06
N SER A 88 -3.69 -1.52 -4.50
CA SER A 88 -2.36 -0.88 -4.49
C SER A 88 -1.84 -0.64 -5.92
N ALA A 89 -1.93 -1.63 -6.81
CA ALA A 89 -1.48 -1.49 -8.20
C ALA A 89 -2.29 -0.43 -8.95
N GLN A 90 -3.62 -0.41 -8.78
CA GLN A 90 -4.49 0.61 -9.35
C GLN A 90 -4.19 2.02 -8.81
N THR A 91 -3.92 2.14 -7.51
CA THR A 91 -3.53 3.41 -6.88
C THR A 91 -2.23 3.92 -7.48
N GLY A 92 -1.21 3.06 -7.63
CA GLY A 92 0.06 3.41 -8.27
C GLY A 92 -0.11 3.89 -9.71
N LEU A 93 -0.92 3.20 -10.52
CA LEU A 93 -1.24 3.61 -11.89
C LEU A 93 -1.98 4.96 -11.93
N THR A 94 -2.88 5.18 -10.97
CA THR A 94 -3.63 6.44 -10.84
C THR A 94 -2.69 7.60 -10.50
N LEU A 95 -1.81 7.41 -9.51
CA LEU A 95 -0.78 8.39 -9.16
C LEU A 95 0.15 8.70 -10.34
N LEU A 96 0.59 7.66 -11.05
CA LEU A 96 1.45 7.82 -12.24
C LEU A 96 0.75 8.67 -13.30
N ARG A 97 -0.52 8.41 -13.56
CA ARG A 97 -1.33 9.18 -14.53
C ARG A 97 -1.55 10.63 -14.09
N LEU A 98 -1.78 10.88 -12.80
CA LEU A 98 -2.13 12.20 -12.29
C LEU A 98 -0.91 13.09 -12.02
N GLN A 99 0.21 12.51 -11.59
CA GLN A 99 1.38 13.23 -11.10
C GLN A 99 2.68 12.95 -11.87
N GLY A 100 2.66 12.00 -12.81
CA GLY A 100 3.87 11.51 -13.47
C GLY A 100 4.77 10.64 -12.57
N SER A 101 4.31 10.34 -11.34
CA SER A 101 5.05 9.56 -10.34
C SER A 101 4.12 8.51 -9.73
N PRO A 102 4.58 7.26 -9.52
CA PRO A 102 3.79 6.24 -8.83
C PRO A 102 3.74 6.48 -7.31
N PHE A 103 4.49 7.47 -6.79
CA PHE A 103 4.57 7.81 -5.37
C PHE A 103 3.85 9.14 -5.08
N GLY A 104 2.95 9.11 -4.10
CA GLY A 104 1.98 10.15 -3.79
C GLY A 104 0.94 9.64 -2.79
N LEU A 105 0.13 10.57 -2.26
CA LEU A 105 -1.09 10.24 -1.54
C LEU A 105 -2.30 10.81 -2.28
N ILE A 106 -3.40 10.08 -2.26
CA ILE A 106 -4.72 10.49 -2.74
C ILE A 106 -5.63 10.52 -1.51
N ALA A 107 -6.22 11.68 -1.24
CA ALA A 107 -7.28 11.82 -0.25
C ALA A 107 -8.64 11.76 -0.97
N GLU A 108 -9.47 10.79 -0.57
CA GLU A 108 -10.83 10.56 -1.06
C GLU A 108 -11.80 10.57 0.12
N ASP A 109 -13.11 10.64 -0.15
CA ASP A 109 -14.14 10.79 0.88
C ASP A 109 -14.09 9.71 1.98
N GLU A 110 -13.60 8.51 1.63
CA GLU A 110 -13.52 7.37 2.53
C GLU A 110 -12.18 7.27 3.29
N GLY A 111 -11.15 8.01 2.88
CA GLY A 111 -9.83 7.92 3.48
C GLY A 111 -8.65 8.38 2.63
N VAL A 112 -7.48 7.83 2.94
CA VAL A 112 -6.22 8.15 2.27
C VAL A 112 -5.62 6.87 1.70
N LEU A 113 -5.29 6.90 0.42
CA LEU A 113 -4.62 5.81 -0.30
C LEU A 113 -3.38 6.35 -0.98
N GLY A 114 -2.29 5.60 -1.00
CA GLY A 114 -1.10 6.08 -1.67
C GLY A 114 0.07 5.11 -1.63
N MET A 115 1.19 5.58 -2.15
CA MET A 115 2.44 4.84 -2.18
C MET A 115 3.61 5.79 -1.93
N ILE A 116 4.57 5.36 -1.13
CA ILE A 116 5.81 6.10 -0.89
C ILE A 116 7.02 5.20 -1.09
N ALA A 117 8.16 5.79 -1.45
CA ALA A 117 9.44 5.11 -1.51
C ALA A 117 10.40 5.72 -0.49
N VAL A 118 10.85 4.91 0.46
CA VAL A 118 11.67 5.33 1.60
C VAL A 118 13.05 4.69 1.54
N THR A 119 14.09 5.47 1.79
CA THR A 119 15.46 4.94 1.87
C THR A 119 15.71 4.38 3.27
N VAL A 120 15.66 3.06 3.43
CA VAL A 120 15.99 2.38 4.69
C VAL A 120 17.38 1.73 4.56
N PRO A 121 18.38 2.19 5.34
CA PRO A 121 19.71 1.57 5.35
C PRO A 121 19.67 0.09 5.75
N LYS A 122 20.65 -0.69 5.29
CA LYS A 122 20.79 -2.09 5.71
C LYS A 122 21.20 -2.12 7.19
N GLY A 123 20.66 -3.08 7.95
CA GLY A 123 20.96 -3.24 9.38
C GLY A 123 20.25 -2.25 10.31
N THR A 124 19.37 -1.39 9.78
CA THR A 124 18.54 -0.50 10.60
C THR A 124 17.60 -1.31 11.49
N SER A 125 17.56 -0.97 12.78
CA SER A 125 16.65 -1.60 13.73
C SER A 125 15.18 -1.27 13.41
N THR A 126 14.25 -2.09 13.91
CA THR A 126 12.82 -1.84 13.71
C THR A 126 12.39 -0.45 14.16
N ALA A 127 12.80 -0.01 15.34
CA ALA A 127 12.43 1.30 15.89
C ALA A 127 12.99 2.46 15.05
N GLN A 128 14.23 2.34 14.58
CA GLN A 128 14.83 3.37 13.73
C GLN A 128 14.19 3.40 12.34
N ARG A 129 13.80 2.24 11.81
CA ARG A 129 13.04 2.14 10.57
C ARG A 129 11.68 2.83 10.69
N GLU A 130 10.92 2.54 11.76
CA GLU A 130 9.63 3.17 12.03
C GLU A 130 9.75 4.70 12.09
N LYS A 131 10.81 5.20 12.75
CA LYS A 131 11.12 6.64 12.79
C LYS A 131 11.38 7.23 11.40
N ILE A 132 12.22 6.59 10.57
CA ILE A 132 12.52 7.06 9.21
C ILE A 132 11.23 7.13 8.36
N ILE A 133 10.39 6.10 8.43
CA ILE A 133 9.12 6.07 7.70
C ILE A 133 8.20 7.18 8.18
N ALA A 134 8.07 7.36 9.50
CA ALA A 134 7.21 8.40 10.06
C ALA A 134 7.66 9.80 9.64
N GLU A 135 8.97 10.09 9.66
CA GLU A 135 9.53 11.38 9.26
C GLU A 135 9.26 11.71 7.78
N ASP A 136 9.38 10.73 6.88
CA ASP A 136 9.13 10.92 5.45
C ASP A 136 7.64 11.09 5.11
N LEU A 137 6.73 10.53 5.92
CA LEU A 137 5.30 10.48 5.63
C LEU A 137 4.46 11.52 6.39
N VAL A 138 4.89 11.95 7.59
CA VAL A 138 4.03 12.70 8.52
C VAL A 138 3.47 13.99 7.94
N GLU A 139 4.25 14.76 7.18
CA GLU A 139 3.81 16.04 6.62
C GLU A 139 2.69 15.83 5.60
N GLN A 140 2.89 14.90 4.67
CA GLN A 140 1.93 14.61 3.61
C GLN A 140 0.66 14.00 4.17
N LEU A 141 0.77 13.06 5.11
CA LEU A 141 -0.37 12.43 5.74
C LEU A 141 -1.17 13.42 6.59
N THR A 142 -0.49 14.34 7.29
CA THR A 142 -1.14 15.42 8.02
C THR A 142 -1.88 16.37 7.08
N SER A 143 -1.29 16.70 5.93
CA SER A 143 -1.93 17.54 4.90
C SER A 143 -3.17 16.87 4.32
N ALA A 144 -3.08 15.57 4.00
CA ALA A 144 -4.20 14.76 3.55
C ALA A 144 -5.33 14.71 4.58
N ALA A 145 -5.01 14.42 5.85
CA ALA A 145 -6.00 14.40 6.93
C ALA A 145 -6.70 15.76 7.11
N ARG A 146 -5.95 16.87 7.07
CA ARG A 146 -6.54 18.21 7.14
C ARG A 146 -7.48 18.51 5.98
N SER A 147 -7.14 18.07 4.76
CA SER A 147 -8.03 18.26 3.59
C SER A 147 -9.35 17.50 3.70
N LEU A 148 -9.36 16.41 4.47
CA LEU A 148 -10.54 15.61 4.79
C LEU A 148 -11.27 16.10 6.04
N GLY A 149 -10.76 17.13 6.73
CA GLY A 149 -11.34 17.65 7.97
C GLY A 149 -11.13 16.76 9.20
N VAL A 150 -10.17 15.82 9.17
CA VAL A 150 -9.89 14.86 10.24
C VAL A 150 -8.48 15.02 10.80
N VAL A 151 -8.19 14.37 11.92
CA VAL A 151 -6.84 14.31 12.52
C VAL A 151 -6.27 12.89 12.50
N LEU A 152 -4.94 12.76 12.58
CA LEU A 152 -4.28 11.45 12.60
C LEU A 152 -4.54 10.74 13.93
N GLY A 153 -5.09 9.52 13.87
CA GLY A 153 -5.32 8.66 15.05
C GLY A 153 -4.10 7.84 15.49
N ALA A 154 -3.00 7.87 14.73
CA ALA A 154 -1.79 7.08 14.98
C ALA A 154 -0.55 7.76 14.38
N SER A 155 0.64 7.26 14.72
CA SER A 155 1.89 7.66 14.07
C SER A 155 1.92 7.25 12.59
N ALA A 156 2.57 8.04 11.74
CA ALA A 156 2.51 7.89 10.29
C ALA A 156 3.03 6.52 9.80
N ASP A 157 4.02 5.92 10.47
CA ASP A 157 4.51 4.56 10.16
C ASP A 157 3.41 3.49 10.21
N ARG A 158 2.39 3.69 11.07
CA ARG A 158 1.29 2.74 11.25
C ARG A 158 0.33 2.68 10.08
N TYR A 159 0.36 3.66 9.18
CA TYR A 159 -0.45 3.67 7.96
C TYR A 159 0.23 2.94 6.81
N THR A 160 1.45 2.41 7.03
CA THR A 160 2.25 1.85 5.95
C THR A 160 2.26 0.33 5.93
N ARG A 161 2.25 -0.25 4.72
CA ARG A 161 2.52 -1.68 4.48
C ARG A 161 3.64 -1.82 3.47
N GLU A 162 4.65 -2.60 3.80
CA GLU A 162 5.78 -2.84 2.90
C GLU A 162 5.39 -3.74 1.74
N ARG A 163 5.71 -3.31 0.52
CA ARG A 163 5.61 -4.14 -0.68
C ARG A 163 6.85 -5.04 -0.79
N ARG A 164 6.69 -6.19 -1.45
CA ARG A 164 7.82 -7.07 -1.74
C ARG A 164 8.79 -6.40 -2.71
N GLY A 165 10.07 -6.48 -2.39
CA GLY A 165 11.15 -6.00 -3.23
C GLY A 165 11.52 -4.53 -3.01
N ARG A 166 12.34 -4.01 -3.90
CA ARG A 166 12.79 -2.62 -3.90
C ARG A 166 12.44 -1.96 -5.23
N ASP A 167 12.48 -0.67 -5.19
CA ASP A 167 12.32 0.23 -6.32
C ASP A 167 13.64 0.29 -7.15
N SER A 168 13.65 0.89 -8.34
CA SER A 168 14.85 0.91 -9.21
C SER A 168 16.03 1.65 -8.58
N ALA A 169 15.77 2.57 -7.64
CA ALA A 169 16.77 3.28 -6.84
C ALA A 169 17.18 2.54 -5.55
N GLY A 170 16.70 1.31 -5.33
CA GLY A 170 16.99 0.49 -4.16
C GLY A 170 16.26 0.92 -2.89
N ARG A 171 15.18 1.70 -2.99
CA ARG A 171 14.32 2.13 -1.89
C ARG A 171 13.27 1.08 -1.55
N THR A 172 12.82 1.09 -0.30
CA THR A 172 11.69 0.28 0.15
C THR A 172 10.40 0.97 -0.27
N VAL A 173 9.52 0.25 -0.96
CA VAL A 173 8.21 0.75 -1.39
C VAL A 173 7.16 0.39 -0.34
N LEU A 174 6.38 1.38 0.08
CA LEU A 174 5.35 1.24 1.09
C LEU A 174 4.00 1.70 0.52
N ASP A 175 2.97 0.87 0.67
CA ASP A 175 1.58 1.29 0.51
C ASP A 175 1.17 2.12 1.72
N VAL A 176 0.40 3.19 1.52
CA VAL A 176 -0.16 4.03 2.59
C VAL A 176 -1.68 3.89 2.56
N LEU A 177 -2.28 3.40 3.64
CA LEU A 177 -3.73 3.21 3.75
C LEU A 177 -4.25 3.79 5.07
N GLY A 178 -5.18 4.74 4.98
CA GLY A 178 -5.95 5.27 6.10
C GLY A 178 -7.44 5.31 5.76
N ARG A 179 -8.29 5.10 6.76
CA ARG A 179 -9.75 5.23 6.65
C ARG A 179 -10.26 6.25 7.66
N ILE A 180 -11.37 6.89 7.36
CA ILE A 180 -12.01 7.83 8.29
C ILE A 180 -12.91 7.08 9.27
N GLU A 181 -12.77 7.37 10.56
CA GLU A 181 -13.65 6.95 11.65
C GLU A 181 -14.03 8.16 12.51
N GLY A 182 -15.20 8.74 12.25
CA GLY A 182 -15.59 10.01 12.87
C GLY A 182 -14.63 11.13 12.49
N ASP A 183 -14.00 11.75 13.49
CA ASP A 183 -13.05 12.85 13.29
C ASP A 183 -11.59 12.38 13.16
N LEU A 184 -11.36 11.07 13.09
CA LEU A 184 -10.04 10.46 13.03
C LEU A 184 -9.78 9.80 11.67
N LEU A 185 -8.61 10.04 11.10
CA LEU A 185 -8.00 9.14 10.13
C LEU A 185 -7.31 8.03 10.93
N VAL A 186 -7.68 6.76 10.70
CA VAL A 186 -7.07 5.61 11.37
C VAL A 186 -6.40 4.69 10.34
N PRO A 187 -5.35 3.95 10.72
CA PRO A 187 -4.70 3.03 9.80
C PRO A 187 -5.63 1.96 9.23
N ALA A 188 -5.61 1.79 7.90
CA ALA A 188 -6.37 0.77 7.18
C ALA A 188 -5.49 -0.36 6.64
N VAL A 189 -4.19 -0.36 6.97
CA VAL A 189 -3.29 -1.50 6.75
C VAL A 189 -3.58 -2.58 7.80
N SER A 190 -4.65 -3.34 7.59
CA SER A 190 -5.10 -4.45 8.46
C SER A 190 -3.96 -5.07 9.28
N GLN A 191 -4.04 -4.92 10.61
CA GLN A 191 -3.01 -5.33 11.55
C GLN A 191 -2.73 -6.85 11.48
N SER A 192 -1.81 -7.26 10.61
CA SER A 192 -1.11 -8.55 10.75
C SER A 192 -0.04 -8.49 11.86
N ARG A 193 0.19 -7.32 12.48
CA ARG A 193 0.84 -7.25 13.78
C ARG A 193 -0.16 -7.60 14.86
N LYS A 194 -0.37 -8.90 15.09
CA LYS A 194 -0.76 -9.39 16.41
C LYS A 194 0.45 -9.18 17.35
N PRO A 195 0.40 -8.31 18.38
CA PRO A 195 1.40 -8.34 19.43
C PRO A 195 0.98 -9.33 20.54
N ALA A 196 2.01 -9.91 21.17
CA ALA A 196 2.04 -10.60 22.48
C ALA A 196 1.69 -12.12 22.53
N HIS A 197 2.65 -12.95 22.93
CA HIS A 197 2.91 -13.20 24.36
C HIS A 197 4.28 -13.88 24.63
N ARG A 198 4.99 -13.37 25.65
CA ARG A 198 6.08 -13.93 26.48
C ARG A 198 7.41 -14.34 25.84
#